data_AF-A0A951QDJ8-F1
#
_entry.id   AF-A0A951QDJ8-F1
#
_cell.length_a   1.000
_cell.length_b   1.000
_cell.length_c   1.000
_cell.angle_alpha   90.00
_cell.angle_beta   90.00
_cell.angle_gamma   90.00
#
_symmetry.space_group_name_H-M   'P 1'
#
loop_
_entity.id
_entity.type
_entity.pdbx_description
1 polymer ?
#
loop_
_entity_poly.entity_id
_entity_poly.type
_entity_poly.pdbx_seq_one_letter_code
_entity_poly.pdbx_strand_id
1 'polypeptide(L)'
;MAMIEVFVILQVVVSSVSGEAADRVRTHFEVTAALPPRILIVQIPIADLTALQELDGVAAVATNSDQLNVTPPLSETERLFIAGWMARGVKSGPRAGDGQAWDAPGFVPPDGQRR
;
A
#
# COMPACT_ATOMS: atom_id res chain seq x y z
N MET A 1 13.73 17.73 2.03
CA MET A 1 13.74 16.75 0.90
C MET A 1 12.32 16.25 0.74
N ALA A 2 11.76 16.20 -0.47
CA ALA A 2 10.39 15.72 -0.67
C ALA A 2 10.36 14.18 -0.55
N MET A 3 9.46 13.67 0.28
CA MET A 3 9.22 12.24 0.47
C MET A 3 8.06 11.79 -0.42
N ILE A 4 8.18 10.60 -1.00
CA ILE A 4 7.15 9.95 -1.79
C ILE A 4 6.95 8.50 -1.30
N GLU A 5 5.75 7.97 -1.45
CA GLU A 5 5.49 6.54 -1.29
C GLU A 5 5.35 5.90 -2.67
N VAL A 6 6.00 4.75 -2.84
CA VAL A 6 6.03 4.01 -4.11
C VAL A 6 5.69 2.55 -3.89
N PHE A 7 5.05 1.95 -4.88
CA PHE A 7 4.88 0.50 -4.99
C PHE A 7 6.16 -0.11 -5.54
N VAL A 8 6.65 -1.15 -4.89
CA VAL A 8 7.78 -1.95 -5.35
C VAL A 8 7.28 -3.36 -5.58
N ILE A 9 7.39 -3.80 -6.83
CA ILE A 9 7.13 -5.18 -7.22
C ILE A 9 8.47 -5.89 -7.34
N LEU A 10 8.62 -6.97 -6.60
CA LEU A 10 9.79 -7.83 -6.64
C LEU A 10 9.66 -8.86 -7.77
N GLN A 11 10.79 -9.23 -8.36
CA GLN A 11 10.86 -10.31 -9.32
C GLN A 11 10.47 -11.63 -8.64
N VAL A 12 9.59 -12.39 -9.29
CA VAL A 12 9.25 -13.75 -8.86
C VAL A 12 9.88 -14.71 -9.85
N VAL A 13 11.11 -15.12 -9.54
CA VAL A 13 11.81 -16.16 -10.27
C VAL A 13 11.73 -17.49 -9.49
N VAL A 14 11.77 -17.43 -8.15
CA VAL A 14 11.53 -18.53 -7.18
C VAL A 14 11.16 -17.89 -5.82
N SER A 15 10.30 -18.50 -4.98
CA SER A 15 9.86 -17.96 -3.67
C SER A 15 11.00 -17.50 -2.73
N SER A 16 12.18 -18.11 -2.81
CA SER A 16 13.35 -17.72 -2.00
C SER A 16 13.96 -16.39 -2.45
N VAL A 17 13.97 -16.11 -3.76
CA VAL A 17 14.59 -14.90 -4.34
C VAL A 17 13.79 -13.64 -3.98
N SER A 18 12.46 -13.74 -3.96
CA SER A 18 11.60 -12.62 -3.55
C SER A 18 11.76 -12.29 -2.06
N GLY A 19 12.11 -13.26 -1.21
CA GLY A 19 12.44 -13.04 0.20
C GLY A 19 13.71 -12.21 0.37
N GLU A 20 14.80 -12.60 -0.30
CA GLU A 20 16.07 -11.87 -0.24
C GLU A 20 15.97 -10.46 -0.83
N ALA A 21 15.25 -10.30 -1.93
CA ALA A 21 14.99 -8.98 -2.51
C ALA A 21 14.18 -8.08 -1.55
N ALA A 22 13.20 -8.66 -0.85
CA ALA A 22 12.43 -7.91 0.13
C ALA A 22 13.29 -7.46 1.32
N ASP A 23 14.21 -8.31 1.78
CA ASP A 23 15.11 -7.98 2.88
C ASP A 23 16.15 -6.93 2.49
N ARG A 24 16.63 -6.94 1.24
CA ARG A 24 17.43 -5.84 0.69
C ARG A 24 16.67 -4.52 0.73
N VAL A 25 15.43 -4.50 0.24
CA VAL A 25 14.60 -3.29 0.27
C VAL A 25 14.38 -2.80 1.70
N ARG A 26 14.08 -3.68 2.66
CA ARG A 26 13.93 -3.34 4.09
C ARG A 26 15.20 -2.81 4.74
N THR A 27 16.36 -3.24 4.26
CA THR A 27 17.66 -2.78 4.79
C THR A 27 17.95 -1.34 4.38
N HIS A 28 17.53 -0.95 3.15
CA HIS A 28 17.83 0.35 2.58
C HIS A 28 16.71 1.37 2.76
N PHE A 29 15.46 0.92 2.91
CA PHE A 29 14.29 1.79 2.88
C PHE A 29 13.21 1.38 3.89
N GLU A 30 12.40 2.37 4.30
CA GLU A 30 11.28 2.15 5.19
C GLU A 30 10.09 1.54 4.43
N VAL A 31 9.75 0.30 4.79
CA VAL A 31 8.58 -0.41 4.25
C VAL A 31 7.36 -0.12 5.11
N THR A 32 6.37 0.60 4.57
CA THR A 32 5.16 1.00 5.31
C THR A 32 4.06 -0.07 5.23
N ALA A 33 4.06 -0.89 4.20
CA ALA A 33 3.14 -2.01 4.03
C ALA A 33 3.71 -3.07 3.09
N ALA A 34 3.19 -4.29 3.18
CA ALA A 34 3.60 -5.39 2.31
C ALA A 34 2.41 -6.31 2.01
N LEU A 35 2.38 -6.84 0.79
CA LEU A 35 1.57 -8.00 0.43
C LEU A 35 2.53 -9.08 -0.10
N PRO A 36 2.88 -10.07 0.74
CA PRO A 36 3.70 -11.20 0.31
C PRO A 36 3.06 -11.96 -0.87
N PRO A 37 3.87 -12.56 -1.76
CA PRO A 37 5.33 -12.70 -1.65
C PRO A 37 6.14 -11.57 -2.31
N ARG A 38 5.53 -10.66 -3.07
CA ARG A 38 6.29 -9.79 -4.00
C ARG A 38 5.94 -8.30 -4.00
N ILE A 39 4.96 -7.84 -3.23
CA ILE A 39 4.58 -6.42 -3.21
C ILE A 39 5.03 -5.79 -1.90
N LEU A 40 5.79 -4.71 -2.01
CA LEU A 40 6.16 -3.83 -0.92
C LEU A 40 5.70 -2.41 -1.21
N ILE A 41 5.40 -1.68 -0.16
CA ILE A 41 5.17 -0.25 -0.22
C ILE A 41 6.24 0.43 0.60
N VAL A 42 6.95 1.35 -0.05
CA VAL A 42 8.17 1.93 0.48
C VAL A 42 8.05 3.44 0.49
N GLN A 43 8.43 4.05 1.60
CA GLN A 43 8.55 5.49 1.71
C GLN A 43 10.00 5.89 1.49
N ILE A 44 10.25 6.70 0.46
CA ILE A 44 11.59 7.12 0.06
C ILE A 44 11.65 8.62 -0.24
N PRO A 45 12.83 9.24 -0.11
CA PRO A 45 13.10 10.51 -0.78
C PRO A 45 12.99 10.35 -2.29
N ILE A 46 12.46 11.36 -2.98
CA ILE A 46 12.33 11.31 -4.45
C ILE A 46 13.67 11.11 -5.17
N ALA A 47 14.77 11.56 -4.56
CA ALA A 47 16.13 11.38 -5.09
C ALA A 47 16.57 9.91 -5.14
N ASP A 48 15.99 9.05 -4.31
CA ASP A 48 16.38 7.64 -4.19
C ASP A 48 15.54 6.72 -5.09
N LEU A 49 14.62 7.29 -5.89
CA LEU A 49 13.74 6.52 -6.77
C LEU A 49 14.54 5.70 -7.79
N THR A 50 15.57 6.28 -8.38
CA THR A 50 16.45 5.59 -9.34
C THR A 50 17.24 4.48 -8.66
N ALA A 51 17.79 4.73 -7.46
CA ALA A 51 18.52 3.72 -6.70
C ALA A 51 17.62 2.51 -6.36
N LEU A 52 16.36 2.74 -6.02
CA LEU A 52 15.38 1.69 -5.77
C LEU A 52 15.03 0.89 -7.04
N GLN A 53 14.93 1.55 -8.20
CA GLN A 53 14.67 0.88 -9.48
C GLN A 53 15.83 -0.01 -9.94
N GLU A 54 17.06 0.35 -9.59
CA GLU A 54 18.28 -0.39 -9.94
C GLU A 54 18.61 -1.52 -8.95
N LEU A 55 17.85 -1.66 -7.85
CA LEU A 55 18.08 -2.72 -6.88
C LEU A 55 17.80 -4.11 -7.48
N ASP A 56 18.76 -5.01 -7.29
CA ASP A 56 18.66 -6.38 -7.75
C ASP A 56 17.47 -7.12 -7.11
N GLY A 57 16.65 -7.74 -7.95
CA GLY A 57 15.39 -8.38 -7.57
C GLY A 57 14.15 -7.48 -7.59
N VAL A 58 14.27 -6.20 -7.97
CA VAL A 58 13.11 -5.33 -8.25
C VAL A 58 12.67 -5.51 -9.70
N ALA A 59 11.39 -5.82 -9.90
CA ALA A 59 10.78 -5.99 -11.22
C ALA A 59 10.18 -4.69 -11.75
N ALA A 60 9.55 -3.92 -10.87
CA ALA A 60 8.97 -2.62 -11.21
C ALA A 60 8.85 -1.75 -9.96
N VAL A 61 8.95 -0.44 -10.17
CA VAL A 61 8.62 0.57 -9.18
C VAL A 61 7.62 1.52 -9.81
N ALA A 62 6.51 1.80 -9.13
CA ALA A 62 5.50 2.70 -9.64
C ALA A 62 4.89 3.57 -8.54
N THR A 63 4.46 4.77 -8.92
CA THR A 63 3.64 5.66 -8.08
C THR A 63 2.15 5.49 -8.36
N ASN A 64 1.78 4.85 -9.47
CA ASN A 64 0.40 4.57 -9.88
C ASN A 64 0.31 3.15 -10.49
N SER A 65 -0.80 2.44 -10.24
CA SER A 65 -1.05 1.10 -10.80
C SER A 65 -1.00 1.04 -12.32
N ASP A 66 -1.38 2.11 -13.02
CA ASP A 66 -1.45 2.13 -14.48
C ASP A 66 -0.07 2.00 -15.16
N GLN A 67 1.00 2.20 -14.38
CA GLN A 67 2.39 2.09 -14.83
C GLN A 67 2.96 0.67 -14.63
N LEU A 68 2.21 -0.24 -14.00
CA LEU A 68 2.69 -1.58 -13.64
C LEU A 68 2.47 -2.56 -14.79
N ASN A 69 3.47 -2.71 -15.65
CA ASN A 69 3.54 -3.79 -16.63
C ASN A 69 4.55 -4.85 -16.16
N VAL A 70 4.11 -5.79 -15.33
CA VAL A 70 4.96 -6.82 -14.72
C VAL A 70 4.64 -8.22 -15.23
N THR A 71 5.67 -9.05 -15.35
CA THR A 71 5.56 -10.48 -15.66
C THR A 71 6.06 -11.29 -14.46
N PRO A 72 5.27 -12.25 -13.94
CA PRO A 72 3.89 -12.56 -14.34
C PRO A 72 2.93 -11.41 -13.98
N PRO A 73 1.79 -11.29 -14.71
CA PRO A 73 0.77 -10.29 -14.43
C PRO A 73 0.34 -10.30 -12.96
N LEU A 74 -0.13 -9.16 -12.47
CA LEU A 74 -0.69 -9.05 -11.12
C LEU A 74 -1.88 -10.01 -10.96
N SER A 75 -1.95 -10.72 -9.84
CA SER A 75 -3.15 -11.44 -9.43
C SER A 75 -4.27 -10.49 -9.02
N GLU A 76 -5.50 -11.00 -8.86
CA GLU A 76 -6.63 -10.18 -8.41
C GLU A 76 -6.40 -9.58 -7.02
N THR A 77 -5.92 -10.38 -6.07
CA THR A 77 -5.59 -9.94 -4.71
C THR A 77 -4.54 -8.82 -4.73
N GLU A 78 -3.51 -8.95 -5.57
CA GLU A 78 -2.46 -7.94 -5.73
C GLU A 78 -3.02 -6.63 -6.30
N ARG A 79 -3.88 -6.71 -7.33
CA ARG A 79 -4.55 -5.53 -7.89
C ARG A 79 -5.44 -4.85 -6.86
N LEU A 80 -6.21 -5.61 -6.08
CA LEU A 80 -7.08 -5.07 -5.04
C LEU A 80 -6.29 -4.39 -3.93
N PHE A 81 -5.17 -4.97 -3.51
CA PHE A 81 -4.28 -4.37 -2.53
C PHE A 81 -3.72 -3.03 -3.00
N ILE A 82 -3.20 -2.97 -4.23
CA ILE A 82 -2.69 -1.73 -4.83
C ILE A 82 -3.83 -0.70 -4.94
N ALA A 83 -5.00 -1.10 -5.44
CA ALA A 83 -6.15 -0.21 -5.59
C ALA A 83 -6.62 0.37 -4.24
N GLY A 84 -6.75 -0.48 -3.21
CA GLY A 84 -7.13 -0.04 -1.86
C GLY A 84 -6.10 0.91 -1.26
N TRP A 85 -4.81 0.66 -1.48
CA TRP A 85 -3.76 1.55 -1.01
C TRP A 85 -3.77 2.91 -1.71
N MET A 86 -3.98 2.95 -3.03
CA MET A 86 -4.13 4.23 -3.75
C MET A 86 -5.36 5.00 -3.28
N ALA A 87 -6.47 4.30 -3.03
CA ALA A 87 -7.71 4.91 -2.55
C ALA A 87 -7.58 5.57 -1.17
N ARG A 88 -6.60 5.17 -0.33
CA ARG A 88 -6.40 5.76 1.01
C ARG A 88 -6.09 7.27 0.96
N GLY A 89 -5.48 7.75 -0.14
CA GLY A 89 -5.16 9.16 -0.34
C GLY A 89 -6.40 10.02 -0.61
N VAL A 90 -7.52 9.39 -0.97
CA VAL A 90 -8.81 10.05 -1.12
C VAL A 90 -9.35 10.29 0.29
N LYS A 91 -9.30 11.55 0.74
CA LYS A 91 -9.94 11.96 2.00
C LYS A 91 -11.39 11.48 1.99
N SER A 92 -11.74 10.62 2.94
CA SER A 92 -13.15 10.37 3.23
C SER A 92 -13.77 11.70 3.63
N GLY A 93 -14.92 12.02 3.05
CA GLY A 93 -15.69 13.19 3.44
C GLY A 93 -16.08 13.15 4.93
N PRO A 94 -16.57 14.26 5.49
CA PRO A 94 -17.06 14.30 6.87
C PRO A 94 -18.10 13.19 7.06
N ARG A 95 -17.84 12.33 8.06
CA ARG A 95 -18.76 11.23 8.39
C ARG A 95 -19.95 11.81 9.13
N ALA A 96 -21.14 11.27 8.85
CA ALA A 96 -22.31 11.63 9.63
C ALA A 96 -22.04 11.30 11.12
N GLY A 97 -22.21 12.30 12.00
CA GLY A 97 -21.95 12.18 13.43
C GLY A 97 -20.50 12.47 13.86
N ASP A 98 -19.61 12.85 12.93
CA ASP A 98 -18.23 13.22 13.29
C ASP A 98 -18.20 14.47 14.18
N GLY A 99 -17.50 14.38 15.31
CA GLY A 99 -17.47 15.43 16.34
C GLY A 99 -18.77 15.63 17.14
N GLN A 100 -19.80 14.79 16.93
CA GLN A 100 -21.02 14.83 17.73
C GLN A 100 -20.92 13.91 18.96
N ALA A 101 -21.73 14.20 19.98
CA ALA A 101 -21.86 13.32 21.13
C ALA A 101 -22.45 11.96 20.69
N TRP A 102 -22.06 10.89 21.39
CA TRP A 102 -22.48 9.52 21.09
C TRP A 102 -24.00 9.32 21.14
N ASP A 103 -24.71 10.18 21.88
CA ASP A 103 -26.17 10.20 22.06
C ASP A 103 -26.88 11.26 21.21
N ALA A 104 -26.19 11.85 20.23
CA ALA A 104 -26.81 12.83 19.33
C ALA A 104 -28.08 12.24 18.67
N PRO A 105 -29.18 13.01 18.58
CA PRO A 105 -30.40 12.55 17.92
C PRO A 105 -30.12 12.02 16.51
N GLY A 106 -30.56 10.79 16.21
CA GLY A 106 -30.28 10.11 14.95
C GLY A 106 -29.09 9.13 14.98
N PHE A 107 -28.31 9.10 16.07
CA PHE A 107 -27.20 8.15 16.30
C PHE A 107 -27.42 7.26 17.54
N VAL A 108 -28.65 7.22 18.06
CA VAL A 108 -29.00 6.39 19.21
C VAL A 108 -28.89 4.90 18.84
N PRO A 109 -28.16 4.08 19.61
CA PRO A 109 -28.01 2.66 19.33
C PRO A 109 -29.37 1.92 19.37
N PRO A 110 -29.52 0.83 18.60
CA PRO A 110 -30.80 0.13 18.45
C PRO A 110 -31.31 -0.57 19.72
N ASP A 111 -30.52 -0.65 20.79
CA ASP A 111 -30.85 -1.40 22.02
C ASP A 111 -31.74 -0.62 23.01
N GLY A 112 -32.72 0.10 22.48
CA GLY A 112 -33.54 1.05 23.22
C GLY A 112 -35.01 0.68 23.41
N GLN A 113 -35.44 -0.58 23.23
CA GLN A 113 -36.77 -1.02 23.67
C GLN A 113 -36.75 -2.46 24.21
N ARG A 114 -36.33 -2.63 25.47
CA ARG A 114 -36.87 -3.72 26.30
C ARG A 114 -38.11 -3.19 27.01
N ARG A 115 -39.29 -3.53 26.50
CA ARG A 115 -40.54 -3.58 27.27
C ARG A 115 -41.10 -4.98 27.14
#